data_AF-A0A0B6YPM2-F1
#
_entry.id   AF-A0A0B6YPM2-F1
#
_cell.length_a   1.000
_cell.length_b   1.000
_cell.length_c   1.000
_cell.angle_alpha   90.00
_cell.angle_beta   90.00
_cell.angle_gamma   90.00
#
_symmetry.space_group_name_H-M   'P 1'
#
loop_
_entity.id
_entity.type
_entity.pdbx_description
1 polymer ?
#
loop_
_entity_poly.entity_id
_entity_poly.type
_entity_poly.pdbx_seq_one_letter_code
_entity_poly.pdbx_strand_id
1 'polypeptide(L)'
;DRSNVQDFVIDGKKGETVVKRAGTVNGEQIVIQNCQDSRIYIYDHIATVSVDDCINCAIFLGPIKSSVFIRDCKQCKVVVACQQFRTRDCFQVDTFLMCATQPIIESSSRMKFACFR
;
A
#
# COMPACT_ATOMS: atom_id res chain seq x y z
N ASP A 1 6.38 -21.14 16.20
CA ASP A 1 5.46 -20.91 15.08
C ASP A 1 6.15 -20.23 13.93
N ARG A 2 6.24 -20.90 12.77
CA ARG A 2 6.69 -20.24 11.54
C ARG A 2 5.46 -19.63 10.90
N SER A 3 5.40 -18.31 10.83
CA SER A 3 4.36 -17.60 10.09
C SER A 3 4.39 -18.05 8.62
N ASN A 4 3.22 -18.34 8.05
CA ASN A 4 3.14 -18.75 6.64
C ASN A 4 3.27 -17.51 5.76
N VAL A 5 4.24 -17.51 4.84
CA VAL A 5 4.51 -16.38 3.94
C VAL A 5 3.25 -15.97 3.18
N GLN A 6 2.37 -16.91 2.84
CA GLN A 6 1.12 -16.62 2.13
C GLN A 6 0.17 -15.72 2.90
N ASP A 7 0.26 -15.68 4.24
CA ASP A 7 -0.61 -14.81 5.05
C ASP A 7 -0.30 -13.33 4.83
N PHE A 8 0.87 -13.00 4.29
CA PHE A 8 1.32 -11.61 4.08
C PHE A 8 1.27 -11.16 2.62
N VAL A 9 0.72 -12.01 1.74
CA VAL A 9 0.54 -11.71 0.32
C VAL A 9 -0.95 -11.55 0.02
N ILE A 10 -1.31 -10.41 -0.54
CA ILE A 10 -2.66 -10.13 -1.05
C ILE A 10 -2.55 -10.07 -2.58
N ASP A 11 -2.92 -11.16 -3.23
CA ASP A 11 -2.74 -11.36 -4.68
C ASP A 11 -4.07 -11.59 -5.39
N GLY A 12 -4.21 -11.02 -6.59
CA GLY A 12 -5.24 -11.39 -7.55
C GLY A 12 -6.68 -11.03 -7.16
N LYS A 13 -6.86 -10.09 -6.23
CA LYS A 13 -8.17 -9.71 -5.69
C LYS A 13 -8.95 -8.89 -6.70
N LYS A 14 -10.20 -9.29 -6.98
CA LYS A 14 -11.05 -8.62 -7.99
C LYS A 14 -12.44 -8.31 -7.43
N GLY A 15 -12.75 -7.03 -7.24
CA GLY A 15 -14.01 -6.61 -6.63
C GLY A 15 -14.16 -6.99 -5.14
N GLU A 16 -13.07 -7.38 -4.49
CA GLU A 16 -13.07 -7.91 -3.13
C GLU A 16 -12.77 -6.82 -2.10
N THR A 17 -13.20 -7.06 -0.86
CA THR A 17 -12.74 -6.31 0.31
C THR A 17 -11.87 -7.21 1.18
N VAL A 18 -10.61 -6.86 1.35
CA VAL A 18 -9.64 -7.59 2.18
C VAL A 18 -9.33 -6.77 3.42
N VAL A 19 -9.36 -7.43 4.58
CA VAL A 19 -9.08 -6.79 5.87
C VAL A 19 -8.07 -7.62 6.66
N LYS A 20 -6.97 -6.98 7.06
CA LYS A 20 -6.04 -7.48 8.08
C LYS A 20 -6.27 -6.70 9.37
N ARG A 21 -6.55 -7.42 10.46
CA ARG A 21 -6.85 -6.82 11.77
C ARG A 21 -5.57 -6.60 12.57
N ALA A 22 -5.65 -5.78 13.61
CA ALA A 22 -4.55 -5.60 14.55
C ALA A 22 -4.06 -6.96 15.09
N GLY A 23 -2.74 -7.12 15.18
CA GLY A 23 -2.06 -8.34 15.59
C GLY A 23 -1.92 -9.42 14.51
N THR A 24 -2.49 -9.22 13.31
CA THR A 24 -2.40 -10.21 12.22
C THR A 24 -1.23 -9.99 11.27
N VAL A 25 -0.63 -8.79 11.28
CA VAL A 25 0.60 -8.50 10.54
C VAL A 25 1.78 -8.43 11.49
N ASN A 26 1.60 -7.80 12.66
CA ASN A 26 2.57 -7.74 13.74
C ASN A 26 4.00 -7.32 13.32
N GLY A 27 4.09 -6.29 12.47
CA GLY A 27 5.37 -5.76 12.02
C GLY A 27 6.05 -6.56 10.91
N GLU A 28 5.40 -7.55 10.32
CA GLU A 28 5.91 -8.26 9.14
C GLU A 28 5.80 -7.41 7.87
N GLN A 29 6.49 -7.85 6.81
CA GLN A 29 6.36 -7.26 5.47
C GLN A 29 5.03 -7.68 4.84
N ILE A 30 4.41 -6.79 4.08
CA ILE A 30 3.22 -7.10 3.25
C ILE A 30 3.52 -6.90 1.76
N VAL A 31 2.97 -7.78 0.92
CA VAL A 31 2.95 -7.62 -0.53
C VAL A 31 1.50 -7.57 -0.99
N ILE A 32 1.13 -6.51 -1.70
CA ILE A 32 -0.17 -6.37 -2.38
C ILE A 32 0.11 -6.36 -3.88
N GLN A 33 -0.44 -7.29 -4.64
CA GLN A 33 -0.15 -7.39 -6.07
C GLN A 33 -1.36 -7.83 -6.90
N ASN A 34 -1.40 -7.43 -8.17
CA ASN A 34 -2.40 -7.87 -9.16
C ASN A 34 -3.87 -7.68 -8.74
N CYS A 35 -4.15 -6.67 -7.90
CA CYS A 35 -5.49 -6.43 -7.39
C CYS A 35 -6.24 -5.42 -8.26
N GLN A 36 -7.52 -5.67 -8.52
CA GLN A 36 -8.38 -4.84 -9.35
C GLN A 36 -9.72 -4.55 -8.66
N ASP A 37 -10.22 -3.32 -8.75
CA ASP A 37 -11.54 -2.91 -8.25
C ASP A 37 -11.77 -3.27 -6.77
N SER A 38 -10.68 -3.34 -5.99
CA SER A 38 -10.69 -3.93 -4.64
C SER A 38 -10.43 -2.89 -3.56
N ARG A 39 -10.90 -3.22 -2.35
CA ARG A 39 -10.67 -2.42 -1.14
C ARG A 39 -9.80 -3.21 -0.18
N ILE A 40 -8.66 -2.66 0.21
CA ILE A 40 -7.66 -3.35 1.01
C ILE A 40 -7.38 -2.51 2.25
N TYR A 41 -7.65 -3.07 3.43
CA TYR A 41 -7.48 -2.38 4.71
C TYR A 41 -6.58 -3.19 5.63
N ILE A 42 -5.43 -2.62 5.99
CA ILE A 42 -4.47 -3.24 6.91
C ILE A 42 -4.40 -2.40 8.18
N TYR A 43 -5.11 -2.83 9.22
CA TYR A 43 -5.23 -2.15 10.51
C TYR A 43 -4.17 -2.62 11.50
N ASP A 44 -2.92 -2.68 11.07
CA ASP A 44 -1.79 -3.11 11.90
C ASP A 44 -0.51 -2.39 11.48
N HIS A 45 0.50 -2.42 12.34
CA HIS A 45 1.83 -1.92 12.03
C HIS A 45 2.58 -2.91 11.13
N ILE A 46 3.37 -2.38 10.20
CA ILE A 46 3.99 -3.13 9.11
C ILE A 46 5.47 -2.71 9.02
N ALA A 47 6.38 -3.64 8.73
CA ALA A 47 7.79 -3.29 8.52
C ALA A 47 8.00 -2.49 7.23
N THR A 48 7.54 -3.03 6.12
CA THR A 48 7.63 -2.48 4.77
C THR A 48 6.49 -3.06 3.92
N VAL A 49 6.08 -2.33 2.87
CA VAL A 49 5.01 -2.78 1.98
C VAL A 49 5.34 -2.48 0.52
N SER A 50 5.03 -3.44 -0.36
CA SER A 50 4.95 -3.21 -1.80
C SER A 50 3.52 -3.32 -2.30
N VAL A 51 3.15 -2.42 -3.21
CA VAL A 51 1.87 -2.41 -3.91
C VAL A 51 2.17 -2.39 -5.40
N ASP A 52 1.88 -3.49 -6.08
CA ASP A 52 2.32 -3.78 -7.44
C ASP A 52 1.13 -4.10 -8.35
N ASP A 53 1.12 -3.58 -9.57
CA ASP A 53 0.14 -3.95 -10.61
C ASP A 53 -1.33 -3.85 -10.16
N CYS A 54 -1.66 -2.86 -9.32
CA CYS A 54 -3.01 -2.66 -8.81
C CYS A 54 -3.78 -1.60 -9.59
N ILE A 55 -5.05 -1.87 -9.92
CA ILE A 55 -5.89 -1.01 -10.75
C ILE A 55 -7.21 -0.71 -10.05
N ASN A 56 -7.55 0.57 -9.92
CA ASN A 56 -8.80 1.03 -9.32
C ASN A 56 -9.03 0.50 -7.89
N CYS A 57 -7.97 0.48 -7.08
CA CYS A 57 -8.03 -0.01 -5.70
C CYS A 57 -8.07 1.13 -4.67
N ALA A 58 -8.77 0.92 -3.57
CA ALA A 58 -8.70 1.76 -2.38
C ALA A 58 -7.93 1.04 -1.28
N ILE A 59 -6.82 1.61 -0.83
CA ILE A 59 -5.84 0.95 0.03
C ILE A 59 -5.60 1.79 1.29
N PHE A 60 -5.87 1.22 2.45
CA PHE A 60 -5.49 1.78 3.74
C PHE A 60 -4.40 0.92 4.36
N LEU A 61 -3.33 1.58 4.79
CA LEU A 61 -2.19 0.95 5.43
C LEU A 61 -1.98 1.58 6.80
N GLY A 62 -1.88 0.75 7.83
CA GLY A 62 -1.40 1.17 9.14
C GLY A 62 0.03 1.69 9.09
N PRO A 63 0.60 2.12 10.23
CA PRO A 63 1.92 2.72 10.28
C PRO A 63 3.00 1.77 9.73
N ILE A 64 3.79 2.28 8.78
CA ILE A 64 4.90 1.55 8.17
C ILE A 64 6.21 2.02 8.80
N LYS A 65 6.95 1.10 9.40
CA LYS A 65 8.23 1.41 10.06
C LYS A 65 9.26 1.97 9.08
N SER A 66 9.33 1.41 7.88
CA SER A 66 10.30 1.77 6.86
C SER A 66 9.62 2.33 5.60
N SER A 67 9.61 1.56 4.54
CA SER A 67 9.31 2.02 3.19
C SER A 67 7.98 1.52 2.68
N VAL A 68 7.33 2.38 1.88
CA VAL A 68 6.21 2.06 1.00
C VAL A 68 6.71 2.16 -0.43
N PHE A 69 6.51 1.10 -1.20
CA PHE A 69 6.77 1.08 -2.64
C PHE A 69 5.46 0.86 -3.39
N ILE A 70 5.11 1.76 -4.30
CA ILE A 70 3.96 1.62 -5.20
C ILE A 70 4.46 1.60 -6.63
N ARG A 71 4.25 0.49 -7.35
CA ARG A 71 4.76 0.27 -8.70
C ARG A 71 3.62 -0.14 -9.62
N ASP A 72 3.66 0.37 -10.85
CA ASP A 72 2.75 -0.05 -11.93
C ASP A 72 1.24 0.08 -11.57
N CYS A 73 0.91 0.97 -10.63
CA CYS A 73 -0.45 1.13 -10.11
C CYS A 73 -1.22 2.24 -10.85
N LYS A 74 -2.51 2.00 -11.09
CA LYS A 74 -3.38 2.92 -11.85
C LYS A 74 -4.68 3.20 -11.13
N GLN A 75 -5.06 4.48 -11.04
CA GLN A 75 -6.35 4.92 -10.48
C GLN A 75 -6.58 4.47 -9.03
N CYS A 76 -5.50 4.35 -8.24
CA CYS A 76 -5.58 3.91 -6.85
C CYS A 76 -5.73 5.09 -5.88
N LYS A 77 -6.37 4.83 -4.74
CA LYS A 77 -6.39 5.74 -3.60
C LYS A 77 -5.67 5.09 -2.43
N VAL A 78 -4.71 5.79 -1.84
CA VAL A 78 -3.86 5.25 -0.78
C VAL A 78 -3.86 6.15 0.45
N VAL A 79 -4.00 5.56 1.62
CA VAL A 79 -3.85 6.25 2.91
C VAL A 79 -2.74 5.55 3.68
N VAL A 80 -1.67 6.28 4.02
CA VAL A 80 -0.49 5.67 4.65
C VAL A 80 0.36 6.66 5.45
N ALA A 81 0.91 6.17 6.56
CA ALA A 81 1.97 6.82 7.31
C ALA A 81 3.25 5.97 7.23
N CYS A 82 4.38 6.53 6.82
CA CYS A 82 5.62 5.78 6.60
C CYS A 82 6.89 6.60 6.84
N GLN A 83 8.05 5.93 6.95
CA GLN A 83 9.34 6.62 6.95
C GLN A 83 9.69 7.11 5.56
N GLN A 84 9.60 6.23 4.54
CA GLN A 84 9.92 6.54 3.15
C GLN A 84 8.76 6.16 2.22
N PHE A 85 8.40 7.07 1.32
CA PHE A 85 7.38 6.85 0.30
C PHE A 85 7.99 6.91 -1.09
N ARG A 86 7.82 5.86 -1.89
CA ARG A 86 8.35 5.77 -3.26
C ARG A 86 7.29 5.27 -4.22
N THR A 87 7.20 5.92 -5.36
CA THR A 87 6.33 5.51 -6.47
C THR A 87 7.11 5.42 -7.77
N ARG A 88 6.80 4.43 -8.59
CA ARG A 88 7.36 4.27 -9.93
C ARG A 88 6.28 3.80 -10.90
N ASP A 89 6.30 4.30 -12.14
CA ASP A 89 5.41 3.83 -13.22
C ASP A 89 3.91 3.88 -12.89
N CYS A 90 3.49 4.86 -12.08
CA CYS A 90 2.10 5.00 -11.61
C CYS A 90 1.30 6.05 -12.40
N PHE A 91 -0.01 5.85 -12.47
CA PHE A 91 -0.94 6.80 -13.12
C PHE A 91 -2.16 7.08 -12.23
N GLN A 92 -2.39 8.34 -11.90
CA GLN A 92 -3.56 8.77 -11.12
C GLN A 92 -3.67 8.06 -9.77
N VAL A 93 -2.62 8.14 -8.96
CA VAL A 93 -2.64 7.66 -7.57
C VAL A 93 -2.82 8.85 -6.63
N ASP A 94 -3.94 8.85 -5.92
CA ASP A 94 -4.27 9.87 -4.92
C ASP A 94 -3.85 9.36 -3.54
N THR A 95 -2.95 10.07 -2.85
CA THR A 95 -2.37 9.60 -1.57
C THR A 95 -2.64 10.59 -0.43
N PHE A 96 -3.24 10.12 0.66
CA PHE A 96 -3.22 10.79 1.96
C PHE A 96 -2.00 10.30 2.73
N LEU A 97 -0.98 11.15 2.82
CA LEU A 97 0.38 10.75 3.18
C LEU A 97 0.86 11.48 4.46
N MET A 98 1.40 10.71 5.39
CA MET A 98 2.40 11.17 6.34
C MET A 98 3.71 10.47 6.01
N CYS A 99 4.78 11.23 5.76
CA CYS A 99 6.07 10.68 5.41
C CYS A 99 7.16 11.40 6.22
N ALA A 100 8.03 10.64 6.88
CA ALA A 100 9.12 11.22 7.67
C ALA A 100 10.22 11.83 6.80
N THR A 101 10.41 11.31 5.59
CA THR A 101 11.35 11.85 4.59
C THR A 101 10.61 12.51 3.42
N GLN A 102 11.35 13.16 2.54
CA GLN A 102 10.80 13.65 1.27
C GLN A 102 10.26 12.48 0.43
N PRO A 103 8.98 12.49 0.01
CA PRO A 103 8.42 11.48 -0.89
C PRO A 103 9.08 11.51 -2.27
N ILE A 104 9.22 10.34 -2.90
CA ILE A 104 9.85 10.19 -4.22
C ILE A 104 8.83 9.69 -5.25
N ILE A 105 8.83 10.32 -6.42
CA ILE A 105 8.00 9.95 -7.57
C ILE A 105 8.90 9.81 -8.79
N GLU A 106 8.79 8.68 -9.49
CA GLU A 106 9.57 8.38 -10.69
C GLU A 106 8.60 7.89 -11.79
N SER A 107 8.81 8.33 -13.03
CA SER A 107 8.05 7.87 -14.22
C SER A 107 6.52 7.81 -14.05
N SER A 108 5.95 8.70 -13.24
CA SER A 108 4.54 8.66 -12.85
C SER A 108 3.83 9.98 -13.20
N SER A 109 2.52 9.92 -13.43
CA SER A 109 1.74 11.11 -13.81
C SER A 109 0.37 11.16 -13.12
N ARG A 110 -0.17 12.38 -13.00
CA ARG A 110 -1.45 12.68 -12.30
C ARG A 110 -1.48 12.24 -10.83
N MET A 111 -0.33 12.27 -10.16
CA MET A 111 -0.21 11.97 -8.74
C MET A 111 -0.77 13.13 -7.90
N LYS A 112 -1.55 12.83 -6.86
CA LYS A 112 -2.03 13.84 -5.90
C LYS A 112 -1.68 13.44 -4.48
N PHE A 113 -1.36 14.44 -3.67
CA PHE A 113 -0.99 14.26 -2.28
C PHE A 113 -1.82 15.19 -1.38
N ALA A 114 -2.26 14.65 -0.26
CA ALA A 114 -2.88 15.39 0.83
C ALA A 114 -2.32 14.92 2.18
N CYS A 115 -2.51 15.71 3.22
CA CYS A 115 -2.09 15.32 4.57
C CYS A 115 -2.90 14.11 5.05
N PHE A 116 -2.25 13.15 5.71
CA PHE A 116 -2.89 11.99 6.34
C PHE A 116 -4.08 12.40 7.22
N ARG A 117 -5.25 11.80 6.99
CA ARG A 117 -6.51 12.00 7.71
C ARG A 117 -7.37 10.74 7.70
#